data_AF-S4MXM4-F1
#
_entry.id   AF-S4MXM4-F1
#
_cell.length_a   1.000
_cell.length_b   1.000
_cell.length_c   1.000
_cell.angle_alpha   90.00
_cell.angle_beta   90.00
_cell.angle_gamma   90.00
#
_symmetry.space_group_name_H-M   'P 1'
#
loop_
_entity.id
_entity.type
_entity.pdbx_description
1 polymer ?
#
loop_
_entity_poly.entity_id
_entity_poly.type
_entity_poly.pdbx_seq_one_letter_code
_entity_poly.pdbx_strand_id
1 'polypeptide(L)'
;MRATLRWAHSDLRTHRGEALFLVLATAGIVASLLLATALFGYATNPWQRVFTQSHGAHVWLHTDTAADTGKLAELDGVDSVAGPYPTAATTVVSRGSRAAVELRATAERPSVGRPPVVSGHWLDPATPSGVVLESRLARALLAEPGDTLTVPGTARELTVVGLADSAEPRYRPGEQPGLVWALPSAVPDPGGQVIGLRLTDPGDTSYVVQRAVTVLGAGAIGEVSTWQQARAEAQGDNRLLGQVLGLFGLGALVAAGLAVHGAIGTRIRGHLRDLSVLKAIGFTPGQVVRIFLLQHLAYALLGAVAAAALAEALGSRIPGRLGDAVGVWQGLPGHTVALFVIPVGAVLFIGATTGLAAWRAGRVPPVPVQRPAAALGGRLTGASTGRSFGPGPATAASVPGPQPTAASPGGRLVGGLRRVLGLRPAATAPDRQPTETTSRALSPQPAAAPPGSRLANGLRRVLGLRPAAPRAGQLSDLARRALGARVPPALVLGWHKAFTRRPRSSAPSPASPCRCC
;
A
#
# COMPACT_ATOMS: atom_id res chain seq x y z
N MET A 1 -1.76 -37.96 -19.33
CA MET A 1 -2.26 -37.46 -18.02
C MET A 1 -1.98 -38.38 -16.83
N ARG A 2 -2.17 -39.71 -16.90
CA ARG A 2 -1.90 -40.61 -15.75
C ARG A 2 -0.42 -40.74 -15.36
N ALA A 3 0.51 -40.57 -16.31
CA ALA A 3 1.96 -40.57 -16.02
C ALA A 3 2.41 -39.28 -15.31
N THR A 4 1.88 -38.13 -15.74
CA THR A 4 2.19 -36.82 -15.14
C THR A 4 1.67 -36.70 -13.70
N LEU A 5 0.49 -37.26 -13.41
CA LEU A 5 -0.06 -37.33 -12.06
C LEU A 5 0.75 -38.23 -11.12
N ARG A 6 1.21 -39.39 -11.62
CA ARG A 6 2.07 -40.30 -10.83
C ARG A 6 3.43 -39.69 -10.51
N TRP A 7 4.02 -38.97 -11.47
CA TRP A 7 5.26 -38.24 -11.25
C TRP A 7 5.08 -37.09 -10.25
N ALA A 8 4.02 -36.29 -10.38
CA ALA A 8 3.69 -35.23 -9.44
C ALA A 8 3.46 -35.76 -8.01
N HIS A 9 2.79 -36.90 -7.85
CA HIS A 9 2.58 -37.53 -6.55
C HIS A 9 3.89 -38.07 -5.94
N SER A 10 4.79 -38.61 -6.77
CA SER A 10 6.11 -39.05 -6.33
C SER A 10 6.99 -37.88 -5.89
N ASP A 11 6.98 -36.77 -6.64
CA ASP A 11 7.74 -35.55 -6.31
C ASP A 11 7.25 -34.91 -5.00
N LEU A 12 5.93 -34.98 -4.74
CA LEU A 12 5.32 -34.49 -3.51
C LEU A 12 5.76 -35.30 -2.29
N ARG A 13 6.05 -36.60 -2.44
CA ARG A 13 6.54 -37.46 -1.35
C ARG A 13 8.01 -37.21 -1.01
N THR A 14 8.83 -36.88 -2.00
CA THR A 14 10.26 -36.59 -1.79
C THR A 14 10.51 -35.16 -1.30
N HIS A 15 9.62 -34.20 -1.61
CA HIS A 15 9.82 -32.77 -1.27
C HIS A 15 8.69 -32.19 -0.40
N ARG A 16 8.21 -32.95 0.59
CA ARG A 16 7.09 -32.54 1.48
C ARG A 16 7.35 -31.24 2.23
N GLY A 17 8.58 -31.00 2.69
CA GLY A 17 8.93 -29.78 3.43
C GLY A 17 8.84 -28.51 2.59
N GLU A 18 9.27 -28.55 1.33
CA GLU A 18 9.20 -27.41 0.40
C GLU A 18 7.75 -27.11 0.02
N ALA A 19 6.96 -28.14 -0.30
CA ALA A 19 5.53 -27.98 -0.59
C ALA A 19 4.79 -27.39 0.61
N LEU A 20 5.06 -27.89 1.83
CA LEU A 20 4.48 -27.37 3.06
C LEU A 20 4.89 -25.92 3.30
N PHE A 21 6.16 -25.58 3.10
CA PHE A 21 6.66 -24.21 3.25
C PHE A 21 5.95 -23.24 2.30
N LEU A 22 5.77 -23.61 1.03
CA LEU A 22 5.11 -22.74 0.04
C LEU A 22 3.62 -22.55 0.36
N VAL A 23 2.94 -23.62 0.75
CA VAL A 23 1.54 -23.57 1.20
C VAL A 23 1.40 -22.68 2.43
N LEU A 24 2.21 -22.87 3.46
CA LEU A 24 2.17 -22.08 4.70
C LEU A 24 2.56 -20.62 4.47
N ALA A 25 3.57 -20.35 3.65
CA ALA A 25 3.97 -18.99 3.29
C ALA A 25 2.81 -18.28 2.57
N THR A 26 2.21 -18.92 1.57
CA THR A 26 1.08 -18.36 0.83
C THR A 26 -0.12 -18.14 1.75
N ALA A 27 -0.44 -19.11 2.59
CA ALA A 27 -1.53 -19.01 3.54
C ALA A 27 -1.29 -17.85 4.53
N GLY A 28 -0.08 -17.72 5.07
CA GLY A 28 0.27 -16.65 6.01
C GLY A 28 0.17 -15.26 5.39
N ILE A 29 0.60 -15.07 4.14
CA ILE A 29 0.50 -13.79 3.42
C ILE A 29 -0.95 -13.43 3.15
N VAL A 30 -1.72 -14.38 2.59
CA VAL A 30 -3.14 -14.16 2.28
C VAL A 30 -3.92 -13.88 3.57
N ALA A 31 -3.69 -14.66 4.63
CA ALA A 31 -4.32 -14.42 5.93
C ALA A 31 -3.93 -13.04 6.51
N SER A 32 -2.66 -12.65 6.41
CA SER A 32 -2.20 -11.34 6.89
C SER A 32 -2.82 -10.18 6.09
N LEU A 33 -2.95 -10.31 4.77
CA LEU A 33 -3.59 -9.30 3.92
C LEU A 33 -5.10 -9.20 4.18
N LEU A 34 -5.78 -10.33 4.34
CA LEU A 34 -7.19 -10.36 4.71
C LEU A 34 -7.41 -9.76 6.10
N LEU A 35 -6.59 -10.13 7.09
CA LEU A 35 -6.67 -9.60 8.44
C LEU A 35 -6.36 -8.09 8.48
N ALA A 36 -5.37 -7.63 7.71
CA ALA A 36 -5.09 -6.20 7.58
C ALA A 36 -6.28 -5.44 6.97
N THR A 37 -6.95 -6.03 5.98
CA THR A 37 -8.16 -5.45 5.37
C THR A 37 -9.32 -5.43 6.37
N ALA A 38 -9.49 -6.49 7.17
CA ALA A 38 -10.51 -6.56 8.21
C ALA A 38 -10.27 -5.56 9.34
N LEU A 39 -9.05 -5.48 9.86
CA LEU A 39 -8.65 -4.51 10.88
C LEU A 39 -8.75 -3.08 10.36
N PHE A 40 -8.39 -2.84 9.09
CA PHE A 40 -8.58 -1.55 8.45
C PHE A 40 -10.07 -1.21 8.35
N GLY A 41 -10.90 -2.14 7.88
CA GLY A 41 -12.35 -1.99 7.87
C GLY A 41 -12.89 -1.63 9.25
N TYR A 42 -12.50 -2.36 10.29
CA TYR A 42 -12.93 -2.09 11.65
C TYR A 42 -12.47 -0.72 12.18
N ALA A 43 -11.18 -0.40 12.01
CA ALA A 43 -10.63 0.88 12.44
C ALA A 43 -11.23 2.06 11.68
N THR A 44 -11.61 1.86 10.41
CA THR A 44 -12.17 2.90 9.52
C THR A 44 -13.69 2.98 9.51
N ASN A 45 -14.40 2.07 10.19
CA ASN A 45 -15.86 2.11 10.25
C ASN A 45 -16.51 2.38 11.63
N PRO A 46 -15.93 3.21 12.52
CA PRO A 46 -16.68 3.68 13.69
C PRO A 46 -17.92 4.48 13.27
N TRP A 47 -17.83 5.22 12.14
CA TRP A 47 -18.96 5.95 11.57
C TRP A 47 -20.13 5.04 11.20
N GLN A 48 -19.88 3.88 10.57
CA GLN A 48 -20.96 2.95 10.20
C GLN A 48 -21.71 2.41 11.42
N ARG A 49 -21.00 2.19 12.53
CA ARG A 49 -21.62 1.78 13.80
C ARG A 49 -22.58 2.86 14.29
N VAL A 50 -22.12 4.11 14.35
CA VAL A 50 -22.94 5.25 14.76
C VAL A 50 -24.13 5.41 13.80
N PHE A 51 -23.91 5.35 12.48
CA PHE A 51 -24.96 5.45 11.47
C PHE A 51 -26.05 4.36 11.62
N THR A 52 -25.64 3.12 11.88
CA THR A 52 -26.58 2.01 12.05
C THR A 52 -27.34 2.12 13.37
N GLN A 53 -26.63 2.44 14.46
CA GLN A 53 -27.24 2.61 15.80
C GLN A 53 -28.16 3.83 15.88
N SER A 54 -27.84 4.91 15.15
CA SER A 54 -28.64 6.12 15.12
C SER A 54 -29.81 6.04 14.15
N HIS A 55 -29.97 4.94 13.40
CA HIS A 55 -30.95 4.87 12.32
C HIS A 55 -30.80 6.08 11.37
N GLY A 56 -29.55 6.38 10.99
CA GLY A 56 -29.15 7.63 10.33
C GLY A 56 -29.95 7.98 9.08
N ALA A 57 -30.18 9.27 8.87
CA ALA A 57 -30.76 9.77 7.63
C ALA A 57 -29.75 9.63 6.48
N HIS A 58 -30.25 9.34 5.29
CA HIS A 58 -29.43 9.24 4.09
C HIS A 58 -29.10 10.63 3.52
N VAL A 59 -30.00 11.59 3.69
CA VAL A 59 -29.85 12.98 3.24
C VAL A 59 -30.27 13.91 4.36
N TRP A 60 -29.49 14.95 4.64
CA TRP A 60 -29.90 16.08 5.47
C TRP A 60 -29.95 17.33 4.59
N LEU A 61 -31.08 18.04 4.64
CA LEU A 61 -31.32 19.28 3.91
C LEU A 61 -31.43 20.42 4.91
N HIS A 62 -30.57 21.44 4.77
CA HIS A 62 -30.70 22.70 5.47
C HIS A 62 -31.50 23.64 4.59
N THR A 63 -32.58 24.17 5.15
CA THR A 63 -33.56 24.98 4.42
C THR A 63 -33.90 26.23 5.19
N ASP A 64 -34.44 27.22 4.50
CA ASP A 64 -35.00 28.40 5.16
C ASP A 64 -36.22 28.02 6.00
N THR A 65 -36.50 28.77 7.05
CA THR A 65 -37.66 28.54 7.94
C THR A 65 -39.01 28.62 7.23
N ALA A 66 -39.09 29.33 6.09
CA ALA A 66 -40.29 29.46 5.28
C ALA A 66 -40.55 28.26 4.35
N ALA A 67 -39.60 27.31 4.24
CA ALA A 67 -39.73 26.16 3.34
C ALA A 67 -40.78 25.16 3.85
N ASP A 68 -41.69 24.75 2.96
CA ASP A 68 -42.74 23.76 3.25
C ASP A 68 -42.19 22.33 3.16
N THR A 69 -41.44 21.94 4.19
CA THR A 69 -40.73 20.66 4.26
C THR A 69 -41.65 19.46 4.47
N GLY A 70 -42.92 19.66 4.81
CA GLY A 70 -43.90 18.58 4.98
C GLY A 70 -44.09 17.76 3.70
N LYS A 71 -44.00 18.42 2.53
CA LYS A 71 -44.07 17.76 1.21
C LYS A 71 -42.94 16.77 0.95
N LEU A 72 -41.82 16.86 1.67
CA LEU A 72 -40.70 15.93 1.50
C LEU A 72 -41.01 14.53 2.04
N ALA A 73 -41.93 14.41 3.00
CA ALA A 73 -42.37 13.11 3.52
C ALA A 73 -43.21 12.33 2.48
N GLU A 74 -43.81 13.02 1.52
CA GLU A 74 -44.66 12.44 0.47
C GLU A 74 -43.87 12.08 -0.79
N LEU A 75 -42.56 12.35 -0.82
CA LEU A 75 -41.72 12.03 -1.96
C LEU A 75 -41.55 10.52 -2.13
N ASP A 76 -41.74 10.06 -3.36
CA ASP A 76 -41.46 8.68 -3.73
C ASP A 76 -39.99 8.32 -3.46
N GLY A 77 -39.77 7.21 -2.75
CA GLY A 77 -38.45 6.76 -2.28
C GLY A 77 -38.05 7.25 -0.88
N VAL A 78 -38.84 8.09 -0.22
CA VAL A 78 -38.64 8.46 1.20
C VAL A 78 -39.39 7.48 2.10
N ASP A 79 -38.66 6.79 2.97
CA ASP A 79 -39.19 5.84 3.96
C ASP A 79 -39.61 6.54 5.25
N SER A 80 -38.77 7.45 5.75
CA SER A 80 -39.06 8.20 6.97
C SER A 80 -38.30 9.52 7.02
N VAL A 81 -38.80 10.45 7.84
CA VAL A 81 -38.31 11.82 7.96
C VAL A 81 -37.95 12.15 9.41
N ALA A 82 -36.88 12.90 9.60
CA ALA A 82 -36.46 13.49 10.87
C ALA A 82 -36.63 15.00 10.82
N GLY A 83 -37.37 15.58 11.76
CA GLY A 83 -37.63 17.02 11.81
C GLY A 83 -38.94 17.41 11.10
N PRO A 84 -39.07 18.65 10.62
CA PRO A 84 -38.03 19.69 10.55
C PRO A 84 -37.58 20.16 11.94
N TYR A 85 -36.27 20.29 12.13
CA TYR A 85 -35.69 20.84 13.35
C TYR A 85 -35.27 22.29 13.12
N PRO A 86 -35.81 23.26 13.87
CA PRO A 86 -35.33 24.63 13.81
C PRO A 86 -33.84 24.71 14.17
N THR A 87 -33.07 25.48 13.42
CA THR A 87 -31.63 25.65 13.64
C THR A 87 -31.24 27.11 13.78
N ALA A 88 -30.26 27.37 14.64
CA ALA A 88 -29.62 28.67 14.77
C ALA A 88 -28.10 28.51 14.76
N ALA A 89 -27.43 29.21 13.86
CA ALA A 89 -25.97 29.30 13.84
C ALA A 89 -25.50 30.28 14.92
N THR A 90 -24.58 29.84 15.78
CA THR A 90 -24.00 30.70 16.82
C THR A 90 -22.55 30.32 17.12
N THR A 91 -21.92 31.05 18.02
CA THR A 91 -20.61 30.69 18.58
C THR A 91 -20.76 30.40 20.05
N VAL A 92 -20.14 29.34 20.53
CA VAL A 92 -20.06 29.03 21.96
C VAL A 92 -18.63 29.11 22.45
N VAL A 93 -18.48 29.47 23.72
CA VAL A 93 -17.18 29.56 24.39
C VAL A 93 -17.20 28.72 25.65
N SER A 94 -16.19 27.87 25.79
CA SER A 94 -15.91 27.09 26.99
C SER A 94 -14.45 27.27 27.36
N ARG A 95 -14.15 27.63 28.61
CA ARG A 95 -12.78 27.73 29.16
C ARG A 95 -11.78 28.46 28.25
N GLY A 96 -12.22 29.50 27.52
CA GLY A 96 -11.39 30.28 26.59
C GLY A 96 -11.33 29.74 25.15
N SER A 97 -11.79 28.53 24.89
CA SER A 97 -11.92 27.94 23.56
C SER A 97 -13.23 28.36 22.90
N ARG A 98 -13.20 28.78 21.64
CA ARG A 98 -14.39 29.18 20.86
C ARG A 98 -14.67 28.18 19.75
N ALA A 99 -15.93 27.88 19.50
CA ALA A 99 -16.37 27.05 18.39
C ALA A 99 -17.65 27.60 17.75
N ALA A 100 -17.69 27.63 16.42
CA ALA A 100 -18.94 27.85 15.68
C ALA A 100 -19.80 26.59 15.80
N VAL A 101 -21.07 26.76 16.12
CA VAL A 101 -22.02 25.67 16.35
C VAL A 101 -23.37 25.94 15.70
N GLU A 102 -24.02 24.86 15.29
CA GLU A 102 -25.44 24.83 14.96
C GLU A 102 -26.20 24.33 16.19
N LEU A 103 -27.03 25.21 16.76
CA LEU A 103 -28.03 24.82 17.75
C LEU A 103 -29.21 24.22 17.00
N ARG A 104 -29.54 22.96 17.28
CA ARG A 104 -30.67 22.24 16.70
C ARG A 104 -31.74 22.00 17.77
N ALA A 105 -32.90 22.61 17.57
CA ALA A 105 -34.03 22.49 18.47
C ALA A 105 -34.69 21.11 18.34
N THR A 106 -34.77 20.37 19.45
CA THR A 106 -35.48 19.09 19.52
C THR A 106 -36.07 18.91 20.91
N ALA A 107 -37.38 18.61 20.99
CA ALA A 107 -38.06 18.37 22.26
C ALA A 107 -37.82 16.94 22.76
N GLU A 108 -37.94 15.98 21.85
CA GLU A 108 -37.71 14.57 22.12
C GLU A 108 -36.47 14.06 21.41
N ARG A 109 -36.07 12.83 21.69
CA ARG A 109 -34.95 12.20 21.00
C ARG A 109 -35.41 11.74 19.61
N PRO A 110 -34.73 12.13 18.52
CA PRO A 110 -35.12 11.74 17.15
C PRO A 110 -35.26 10.23 16.98
N SER A 111 -36.22 9.80 16.15
CA SER A 111 -36.38 8.40 15.73
C SER A 111 -35.43 8.01 14.59
N VAL A 112 -35.26 8.92 13.62
CA VAL A 112 -34.26 8.86 12.54
C VAL A 112 -33.11 9.81 12.89
N GLY A 113 -31.87 9.36 12.71
CA GLY A 113 -30.70 10.13 13.17
C GLY A 113 -30.61 10.24 14.70
N ARG A 114 -31.14 9.25 15.43
CA ARG A 114 -31.16 9.14 16.89
C ARG A 114 -29.73 9.19 17.47
N PRO A 115 -29.29 10.29 18.08
CA PRO A 115 -27.89 10.41 18.51
C PRO A 115 -27.62 9.44 19.66
N PRO A 116 -26.68 8.48 19.56
CA PRO A 116 -26.29 7.64 20.69
C PRO A 116 -25.59 8.48 21.76
N VAL A 117 -26.16 8.51 22.96
CA VAL A 117 -25.60 9.23 24.10
C VAL A 117 -24.39 8.45 24.63
N VAL A 118 -23.27 9.15 24.76
CA VAL A 118 -21.97 8.61 25.20
C VAL A 118 -21.79 8.86 26.70
N SER A 119 -22.16 10.05 27.18
CA SER A 119 -22.09 10.43 28.59
C SER A 119 -23.18 11.43 28.96
N GLY A 120 -23.51 11.50 30.26
CA GLY A 120 -24.60 12.33 30.76
C GLY A 120 -25.97 11.77 30.39
N HIS A 121 -26.93 12.65 30.11
CA HIS A 121 -28.29 12.28 29.72
C HIS A 121 -28.76 13.06 28.49
N TRP A 122 -29.88 12.63 27.90
CA TRP A 122 -30.55 13.40 26.86
C TRP A 122 -31.24 14.64 27.44
N LEU A 123 -31.69 15.55 26.58
CA LEU A 123 -32.39 16.76 26.98
C LEU A 123 -33.59 16.47 27.90
N ASP A 124 -33.73 17.28 28.95
CA ASP A 124 -34.81 17.21 29.94
C ASP A 124 -35.50 18.59 30.03
N PRO A 125 -36.83 18.68 29.81
CA PRO A 125 -37.59 19.93 29.99
C PRO A 125 -37.41 20.62 31.35
N ALA A 126 -37.04 19.88 32.41
CA ALA A 126 -36.71 20.45 33.71
C ALA A 126 -35.46 21.35 33.68
N THR A 127 -34.59 21.16 32.68
CA THR A 127 -33.37 21.97 32.46
C THR A 127 -33.49 22.68 31.10
N PRO A 128 -34.25 23.80 31.01
CA PRO A 128 -34.57 24.45 29.73
C PRO A 128 -33.36 25.01 28.97
N SER A 129 -32.25 25.30 29.67
CA SER A 129 -30.96 25.72 29.10
C SER A 129 -29.97 24.56 28.93
N GLY A 130 -30.41 23.32 29.11
CA GLY A 130 -29.60 22.12 28.93
C GLY A 130 -29.33 21.85 27.45
N VAL A 131 -28.08 21.48 27.13
CA VAL A 131 -27.65 21.16 25.77
C VAL A 131 -26.86 19.85 25.72
N VAL A 132 -27.04 19.10 24.65
CA VAL A 132 -26.25 17.90 24.35
C VAL A 132 -25.27 18.25 23.24
N LEU A 133 -23.98 17.97 23.44
CA LEU A 133 -22.94 18.29 22.46
C LEU A 133 -22.56 17.06 21.64
N GLU A 134 -22.20 17.29 20.38
CA GLU A 134 -21.51 16.26 19.60
C GLU A 134 -20.12 15.98 20.18
N SER A 135 -19.74 14.70 20.25
CA SER A 135 -18.55 14.24 20.98
C SER A 135 -17.20 14.80 20.46
N ARG A 136 -17.05 15.15 19.17
CA ARG A 136 -15.86 15.85 18.67
C ARG A 136 -15.86 17.32 19.09
N LEU A 137 -16.99 18.01 18.99
CA LEU A 137 -17.15 19.38 19.47
C LEU A 137 -16.82 19.50 20.96
N ALA A 138 -17.37 18.59 21.79
CA ALA A 138 -17.10 18.57 23.22
C ALA A 138 -15.61 18.39 23.53
N ARG A 139 -14.92 17.48 22.83
CA ARG A 139 -13.45 17.33 22.95
C ARG A 139 -12.68 18.57 22.52
N ALA A 140 -13.12 19.26 21.47
CA ALA A 140 -12.46 20.49 21.02
C ALA A 140 -12.63 21.64 22.01
N LEU A 141 -13.78 21.70 22.70
CA LEU A 141 -14.08 22.67 23.74
C LEU A 141 -13.58 22.25 25.13
N LEU A 142 -13.04 21.03 25.27
CA LEU A 142 -12.73 20.41 26.58
C LEU A 142 -13.93 20.50 27.54
N ALA A 143 -15.12 20.23 27.01
CA ALA A 143 -16.38 20.31 27.73
C ALA A 143 -16.85 18.91 28.15
N GLU A 144 -17.29 18.79 29.40
CA GLU A 144 -17.88 17.59 29.98
C GLU A 144 -19.31 17.88 30.46
N PRO A 145 -20.16 16.85 30.66
CA PRO A 145 -21.45 17.05 31.30
C PRO A 145 -21.30 17.75 32.65
N GLY A 146 -22.04 18.83 32.86
CA GLY A 146 -21.97 19.73 34.01
C GLY A 146 -21.31 21.08 33.71
N ASP A 147 -20.57 21.20 32.60
CA ASP A 147 -19.92 22.45 32.22
C ASP A 147 -20.91 23.47 31.63
N THR A 148 -20.57 24.76 31.74
CA THR A 148 -21.35 25.86 31.16
C THR A 148 -20.66 26.43 29.94
N LEU A 149 -21.42 26.60 28.86
CA LEU A 149 -21.04 27.27 27.64
C LEU A 149 -21.64 28.67 27.62
N THR A 150 -20.83 29.67 27.27
CA THR A 150 -21.30 31.04 27.10
C THR A 150 -21.48 31.34 25.62
N VAL A 151 -22.54 32.07 25.26
CA VAL A 151 -22.81 32.50 23.88
C VAL A 151 -22.40 33.97 23.74
N PRO A 152 -21.25 34.30 23.10
CA PRO A 152 -20.76 35.66 23.01
C PRO A 152 -21.76 36.62 22.36
N GLY A 153 -21.83 37.85 22.87
CA GLY A 153 -22.80 38.84 22.40
C GLY A 153 -24.20 38.67 22.99
N THR A 154 -24.41 37.63 23.81
CA THR A 154 -25.65 37.44 24.58
C THR A 154 -25.31 37.19 26.04
N ALA A 155 -26.27 37.43 26.94
CA ALA A 155 -26.16 37.05 28.36
C ALA A 155 -26.54 35.58 28.61
N ARG A 156 -26.57 34.74 27.56
CA ARG A 156 -27.05 33.35 27.67
C ARG A 156 -25.92 32.40 28.03
N GLU A 157 -26.26 31.53 28.97
CA GLU A 157 -25.46 30.41 29.41
C GLU A 157 -26.21 29.11 29.10
N LEU A 158 -25.50 28.14 28.52
CA LEU A 158 -26.01 26.81 28.17
C LEU A 158 -25.28 25.77 29.00
N THR A 159 -26.00 24.87 29.66
CA THR A 159 -25.39 23.84 30.49
C THR A 159 -25.26 22.54 29.71
N VAL A 160 -24.07 21.97 29.63
CA VAL A 160 -23.84 20.68 28.98
C VAL A 160 -24.44 19.58 29.84
N VAL A 161 -25.52 18.95 29.39
CA VAL A 161 -26.19 17.86 30.13
C VAL A 161 -25.75 16.47 29.65
N GLY A 162 -25.19 16.39 28.44
CA GLY A 162 -24.72 15.14 27.86
C GLY A 162 -23.88 15.31 26.61
N LEU A 163 -23.21 14.23 26.21
CA LEU A 163 -22.47 14.11 24.97
C LEU A 163 -23.08 13.00 24.12
N ALA A 164 -23.18 13.20 22.82
CA ALA A 164 -23.67 12.19 21.88
C ALA A 164 -22.83 12.13 20.60
N ASP A 165 -22.75 10.96 19.97
CA ASP A 165 -22.17 10.84 18.63
C ASP A 165 -23.23 11.16 17.56
N SER A 166 -22.80 11.72 16.43
CA SER A 166 -23.62 11.88 15.23
C SER A 166 -23.01 11.16 14.03
N ALA A 167 -23.88 10.74 13.11
CA ALA A 167 -23.47 10.21 11.80
C ALA A 167 -23.41 11.32 10.72
N GLU A 168 -23.70 12.56 11.08
CA GLU A 168 -23.56 13.74 10.23
C GLU A 168 -22.08 14.13 10.02
N PRO A 169 -21.77 15.05 9.08
CA PRO A 169 -20.44 15.63 8.95
C PRO A 169 -19.92 16.16 10.30
N ARG A 170 -18.65 15.87 10.58
CA ARG A 170 -18.03 16.11 11.89
C ARG A 170 -17.56 17.56 12.01
N TYR A 171 -17.59 18.10 13.24
CA TYR A 171 -17.04 19.42 13.54
C TYR A 171 -15.59 19.59 13.02
N ARG A 172 -15.35 20.66 12.26
CA ARG A 172 -14.02 21.11 11.84
C ARG A 172 -13.90 22.62 12.08
N PRO A 173 -12.98 23.08 12.95
CA PRO A 173 -12.83 24.51 13.23
C PRO A 173 -12.67 25.35 11.96
N GLY A 174 -13.57 26.32 11.76
CA GLY A 174 -13.55 27.24 10.61
C GLY A 174 -14.10 26.68 9.29
N GLU A 175 -14.41 25.39 9.23
CA GLU A 175 -14.97 24.74 8.03
C GLU A 175 -16.41 24.24 8.26
N GLN A 176 -16.60 23.39 9.28
CA GLN A 176 -17.90 22.78 9.60
C GLN A 176 -18.31 23.15 11.03
N PRO A 177 -19.48 23.77 11.24
CA PRO A 177 -19.97 24.06 12.59
C PRO A 177 -20.23 22.77 13.38
N GLY A 178 -20.10 22.85 14.70
CA GLY A 178 -20.37 21.72 15.58
C GLY A 178 -21.84 21.58 15.88
N LEU A 179 -22.34 20.35 15.98
CA LEU A 179 -23.75 20.11 16.27
C LEU A 179 -24.02 20.14 17.78
N VAL A 180 -25.03 20.91 18.18
CA VAL A 180 -25.51 21.01 19.55
C VAL A 180 -27.02 20.82 19.56
N TRP A 181 -27.50 19.78 20.24
CA TRP A 181 -28.94 19.60 20.43
C TRP A 181 -29.39 20.38 21.65
N ALA A 182 -30.49 21.11 21.53
CA ALA A 182 -31.05 21.93 22.59
C ALA A 182 -32.58 21.84 22.57
N LEU A 183 -33.22 22.16 23.70
CA LEU A 183 -34.67 22.31 23.73
C LEU A 183 -35.10 23.52 22.87
N PRO A 184 -36.32 23.52 22.30
CA PRO A 184 -36.81 24.65 21.51
C PRO A 184 -36.73 26.00 22.24
N SER A 185 -36.90 26.01 23.56
CA SER A 185 -36.75 27.21 24.40
C SER A 185 -35.34 27.81 24.40
N ALA A 186 -34.32 26.98 24.17
CA ALA A 186 -32.91 27.39 24.16
C ALA A 186 -32.44 27.91 22.79
N VAL A 187 -33.26 27.78 21.73
CA VAL A 187 -32.96 28.21 20.36
C VAL A 187 -33.90 29.37 19.97
N PRO A 188 -33.61 30.61 20.40
CA PRO A 188 -34.40 31.77 20.04
C PRO A 188 -34.14 32.14 18.58
N ASP A 189 -35.16 32.62 17.87
CA ASP A 189 -35.05 33.16 16.52
C ASP A 189 -34.29 32.24 15.53
N PRO A 190 -34.80 31.01 15.29
CA PRO A 190 -34.17 30.09 14.33
C PRO A 190 -34.06 30.75 12.96
N GLY A 191 -32.84 30.78 12.42
CA GLY A 191 -32.53 31.34 11.09
C GLY A 191 -32.74 30.34 9.95
N GLY A 192 -32.90 29.06 10.27
CA GLY A 192 -33.15 28.00 9.31
C GLY A 192 -33.81 26.80 9.98
N GLN A 193 -33.96 25.74 9.19
CA GLN A 193 -34.43 24.45 9.67
C GLN A 193 -33.73 23.33 8.91
N VAL A 194 -33.53 22.20 9.58
CA VAL A 194 -32.88 21.03 8.99
C VAL A 194 -33.82 19.83 9.04
N ILE A 195 -33.89 19.12 7.92
CA ILE A 195 -34.73 17.94 7.76
C ILE A 195 -33.90 16.77 7.27
N GLY A 196 -34.02 15.63 7.94
CA GLY A 196 -33.35 14.39 7.59
C GLY A 196 -34.29 13.48 6.83
N LEU A 197 -33.87 12.99 5.66
CA LEU A 197 -34.61 12.04 4.85
C LEU A 197 -33.92 10.69 4.91
N ARG A 198 -34.65 9.68 5.35
CA ARG A 198 -34.26 8.28 5.23
C ARG A 198 -34.97 7.70 4.02
N LEU A 199 -34.17 7.29 3.05
CA LEU A 199 -34.62 6.69 1.80
C LEU A 199 -34.86 5.18 1.92
N THR A 200 -35.80 4.67 1.12
CA THR A 200 -36.02 3.23 0.92
C THR A 200 -34.81 2.57 0.24
N ASP A 201 -34.26 3.21 -0.80
CA ASP A 201 -32.96 2.86 -1.38
C ASP A 201 -31.89 3.91 -0.98
N PRO A 202 -30.87 3.53 -0.18
CA PRO A 202 -29.77 4.42 0.19
C PRO A 202 -28.96 4.97 -1.00
N GLY A 203 -29.06 4.35 -2.18
CA GLY A 203 -28.37 4.75 -3.40
C GLY A 203 -28.98 5.97 -4.10
N ASP A 204 -30.26 6.25 -3.86
CA ASP A 204 -31.03 7.26 -4.61
C ASP A 204 -30.90 8.69 -4.07
N THR A 205 -29.84 8.98 -3.29
CA THR A 205 -29.64 10.29 -2.65
C THR A 205 -29.68 11.44 -3.66
N SER A 206 -29.00 11.31 -4.79
CA SER A 206 -28.98 12.35 -5.84
C SER A 206 -30.35 12.61 -6.47
N TYR A 207 -31.12 11.55 -6.73
CA TYR A 207 -32.45 11.63 -7.30
C TYR A 207 -33.44 12.30 -6.33
N VAL A 208 -33.42 11.91 -5.06
CA VAL A 208 -34.30 12.49 -4.04
C VAL A 208 -33.94 13.94 -3.75
N VAL A 209 -32.65 14.30 -3.74
CA VAL A 209 -32.22 15.70 -3.62
C VAL A 209 -32.75 16.55 -4.78
N GLN A 210 -32.69 16.06 -6.02
CA GLN A 210 -33.25 16.78 -7.18
C GLN A 210 -34.77 16.97 -7.06
N ARG A 211 -35.49 15.95 -6.60
CA ARG A 211 -36.93 16.08 -6.34
C ARG A 211 -37.22 17.06 -5.20
N ALA A 212 -36.46 17.03 -4.12
CA ALA A 212 -36.59 17.98 -3.01
C ALA A 212 -36.38 19.42 -3.49
N VAL A 213 -35.35 19.67 -4.31
CA VAL A 213 -35.11 20.98 -4.95
C VAL A 213 -36.27 21.40 -5.84
N THR A 214 -36.91 20.46 -6.55
CA THR A 214 -38.06 20.75 -7.41
C THR A 214 -39.30 21.12 -6.60
N VAL A 215 -39.53 20.45 -5.48
CA VAL A 215 -40.70 20.66 -4.60
C VAL A 215 -40.56 21.90 -3.74
N LEU A 216 -39.40 22.12 -3.12
CA LEU A 216 -39.14 23.25 -2.23
C LEU A 216 -38.69 24.51 -2.97
N GLY A 217 -38.17 24.36 -4.20
CA GLY A 217 -37.52 25.41 -4.95
C GLY A 217 -36.02 25.52 -4.64
N ALA A 218 -35.23 25.85 -5.65
CA ALA A 218 -33.77 25.93 -5.54
C ALA A 218 -33.27 27.01 -4.56
N GLY A 219 -34.08 28.03 -4.29
CA GLY A 219 -33.73 29.09 -3.34
C GLY A 219 -33.98 28.74 -1.88
N ALA A 220 -34.76 27.70 -1.59
CA ALA A 220 -35.16 27.33 -0.23
C ALA A 220 -34.20 26.33 0.43
N ILE A 221 -33.28 25.73 -0.33
CA ILE A 221 -32.31 24.74 0.15
C ILE A 221 -30.93 25.38 0.12
N GLY A 222 -30.34 25.60 1.31
CA GLY A 222 -29.02 26.19 1.46
C GLY A 222 -27.89 25.17 1.34
N GLU A 223 -27.95 24.10 2.13
CA GLU A 223 -26.91 23.07 2.19
C GLU A 223 -27.51 21.67 2.17
N VAL A 224 -26.90 20.77 1.40
CA VAL A 224 -27.26 19.35 1.35
C VAL A 224 -26.08 18.55 1.83
N SER A 225 -26.26 17.72 2.85
CA SER A 225 -25.27 16.73 3.25
C SER A 225 -25.81 15.32 3.05
N THR A 226 -24.99 14.45 2.47
CA THR A 226 -25.35 13.07 2.20
C THR A 226 -24.55 12.12 3.09
N TRP A 227 -25.13 10.96 3.38
CA TRP A 227 -24.44 9.93 4.15
C TRP A 227 -23.14 9.47 3.47
N GLN A 228 -23.09 9.45 2.12
CA GLN A 228 -21.86 9.09 1.39
C GLN A 228 -20.75 10.12 1.63
N GLN A 229 -21.09 11.41 1.66
CA GLN A 229 -20.14 12.48 1.96
C GLN A 229 -19.65 12.38 3.42
N ALA A 230 -20.58 12.28 4.38
CA ALA A 230 -20.23 12.13 5.80
C ALA A 230 -19.34 10.91 6.03
N ARG A 231 -19.60 9.79 5.34
CA ARG A 231 -18.77 8.58 5.37
C ARG A 231 -17.40 8.79 4.74
N ALA A 232 -17.33 9.42 3.58
CA ALA A 232 -16.06 9.67 2.88
C ALA A 232 -15.13 10.56 3.70
N GLU A 233 -15.69 11.61 4.31
CA GLU A 233 -14.97 12.46 5.25
C GLU A 233 -14.56 11.70 6.50
N ALA A 234 -15.44 10.82 6.99
CA ALA A 234 -15.14 9.98 8.15
C ALA A 234 -13.94 9.04 7.92
N GLN A 235 -13.84 8.51 6.70
CA GLN A 235 -12.78 7.61 6.23
C GLN A 235 -11.49 8.33 5.84
N GLY A 236 -11.57 9.58 5.41
CA GLY A 236 -10.42 10.39 4.98
C GLY A 236 -9.30 10.46 6.02
N ASP A 237 -9.65 10.61 7.30
CA ASP A 237 -8.69 10.66 8.41
C ASP A 237 -7.88 9.36 8.56
N ASN A 238 -8.47 8.22 8.20
CA ASN A 238 -7.82 6.91 8.33
C ASN A 238 -7.13 6.46 7.03
N ARG A 239 -7.18 7.27 5.96
CA ARG A 239 -6.54 6.97 4.68
C ARG A 239 -5.04 6.72 4.84
N LEU A 240 -4.36 7.49 5.69
CA LEU A 240 -2.93 7.31 5.98
C LEU A 240 -2.64 5.94 6.59
N LEU A 241 -3.42 5.52 7.59
CA LEU A 241 -3.25 4.21 8.21
C LEU A 241 -3.47 3.08 7.20
N GLY A 242 -4.46 3.23 6.32
CA GLY A 242 -4.74 2.29 5.24
C GLY A 242 -3.64 2.22 4.19
N GLN A 243 -3.08 3.37 3.83
CA GLN A 243 -1.93 3.45 2.93
C GLN A 243 -0.69 2.81 3.54
N VAL A 244 -0.43 3.02 4.83
CA VAL A 244 0.70 2.39 5.55
C VAL A 244 0.53 0.88 5.64
N LEU A 245 -0.65 0.40 6.05
CA LEU A 245 -0.97 -1.04 6.10
C LEU A 245 -0.91 -1.67 4.69
N GLY A 246 -1.45 -1.00 3.69
CA GLY A 246 -1.37 -1.42 2.28
C GLY A 246 0.07 -1.50 1.79
N LEU A 247 0.93 -0.54 2.16
CA LEU A 247 2.34 -0.54 1.81
C LEU A 247 3.10 -1.69 2.49
N PHE A 248 2.83 -1.96 3.77
CA PHE A 248 3.40 -3.12 4.46
C PHE A 248 2.92 -4.44 3.88
N GLY A 249 1.63 -4.54 3.55
CA GLY A 249 1.06 -5.71 2.87
C GLY A 249 1.68 -5.96 1.49
N LEU A 250 1.85 -4.89 0.70
CA LEU A 250 2.56 -4.96 -0.58
C LEU A 250 4.03 -5.36 -0.41
N GLY A 251 4.71 -4.79 0.60
CA GLY A 251 6.08 -5.15 0.95
C GLY A 251 6.23 -6.63 1.33
N ALA A 252 5.31 -7.16 2.14
CA ALA A 252 5.27 -8.57 2.52
C ALA A 252 5.01 -9.48 1.29
N LEU A 253 4.10 -9.08 0.40
CA LEU A 253 3.83 -9.80 -0.85
C LEU A 253 5.07 -9.84 -1.75
N VAL A 254 5.77 -8.72 -1.92
CA VAL A 254 7.02 -8.65 -2.68
C VAL A 254 8.11 -9.50 -2.05
N ALA A 255 8.31 -9.43 -0.73
CA ALA A 255 9.30 -10.22 -0.01
C ALA A 255 9.05 -11.72 -0.19
N ALA A 256 7.79 -12.15 -0.12
CA ALA A 256 7.42 -13.53 -0.40
C ALA A 256 7.69 -13.95 -1.85
N GLY A 257 7.37 -13.10 -2.81
CA GLY A 257 7.71 -13.35 -4.22
C GLY A 257 9.22 -13.54 -4.43
N LEU A 258 10.05 -12.74 -3.75
CA LEU A 258 11.51 -12.88 -3.79
C LEU A 258 11.98 -14.19 -3.13
N ALA A 259 11.39 -14.58 -2.00
CA ALA A 259 11.70 -15.84 -1.34
C ALA A 259 11.37 -17.05 -2.24
N VAL A 260 10.19 -17.06 -2.86
CA VAL A 260 9.75 -18.09 -3.80
C VAL A 260 10.63 -18.11 -5.05
N HIS A 261 10.93 -16.93 -5.63
CA HIS A 261 11.82 -16.80 -6.78
C HIS A 261 13.22 -17.37 -6.50
N GLY A 262 13.78 -17.09 -5.32
CA GLY A 262 15.06 -17.63 -4.88
C GLY A 262 15.04 -19.15 -4.73
N ALA A 263 14.02 -19.70 -4.07
CA ALA A 263 13.86 -21.14 -3.86
C ALA A 263 13.73 -21.93 -5.17
N ILE A 264 12.95 -21.41 -6.13
CA ILE A 264 12.82 -22.05 -7.46
C ILE A 264 14.12 -21.92 -8.24
N GLY A 265 14.77 -20.76 -8.15
CA GLY A 265 16.03 -20.49 -8.83
C GLY A 265 17.14 -21.46 -8.44
N THR A 266 17.25 -21.83 -7.17
CA THR A 266 18.21 -22.84 -6.68
C THR A 266 17.84 -24.23 -7.15
N ARG A 267 16.54 -24.59 -7.14
CA ARG A 267 16.05 -25.91 -7.56
C ARG A 267 16.32 -26.20 -9.05
N ILE A 268 16.06 -25.23 -9.93
CA ILE A 268 16.32 -25.43 -11.36
C ILE A 268 17.82 -25.61 -11.65
N ARG A 269 18.68 -24.90 -10.90
CA ARG A 269 20.13 -25.08 -10.98
C ARG A 269 20.56 -26.49 -10.56
N GLY A 270 19.88 -27.09 -9.58
CA GLY A 270 20.07 -28.48 -9.17
C GLY A 270 19.69 -29.49 -10.26
N HIS A 271 18.64 -29.22 -11.04
CA HIS A 271 18.13 -30.11 -12.10
C HIS A 271 18.68 -29.82 -13.50
N LEU A 272 19.74 -29.01 -13.65
CA LEU A 272 20.34 -28.73 -14.96
C LEU A 272 20.86 -29.99 -15.65
N ARG A 273 21.36 -30.98 -14.90
CA ARG A 273 21.77 -32.28 -15.45
C ARG A 273 20.59 -33.05 -16.03
N ASP A 274 19.49 -33.12 -15.30
CA ASP A 274 18.28 -33.84 -15.73
C ASP A 274 17.65 -33.16 -16.95
N LEU A 275 17.63 -31.82 -16.98
CA LEU A 275 17.20 -31.02 -18.14
C LEU A 275 18.07 -31.27 -19.38
N SER A 276 19.38 -31.46 -19.20
CA SER A 276 20.30 -31.75 -20.29
C SER A 276 20.05 -33.14 -20.89
N VAL A 277 19.75 -34.14 -20.04
CA VAL A 277 19.38 -35.49 -20.46
C VAL A 277 18.01 -35.52 -21.14
N LEU A 278 17.02 -34.80 -20.60
CA LEU A 278 15.68 -34.71 -21.20
C LEU A 278 15.73 -34.05 -22.59
N LYS A 279 16.57 -33.02 -22.74
CA LYS A 279 16.80 -32.37 -24.04
C LYS A 279 17.47 -33.30 -25.05
N ALA A 280 18.33 -34.22 -24.61
CA ALA A 280 18.95 -35.23 -25.46
C ALA A 280 17.96 -36.31 -25.95
N ILE A 281 16.87 -36.55 -25.22
CA ILE A 281 15.83 -37.54 -25.55
C ILE A 281 14.67 -36.92 -26.37
N GLY A 282 14.71 -35.61 -26.65
CA GLY A 282 13.72 -34.91 -27.48
C GLY A 282 12.58 -34.23 -26.70
N PHE A 283 12.64 -34.20 -25.36
CA PHE A 283 11.70 -33.40 -24.56
C PHE A 283 12.03 -31.91 -24.63
N THR A 284 10.99 -31.08 -24.67
CA THR A 284 11.17 -29.61 -24.66
C THR A 284 11.30 -29.10 -23.21
N PRO A 285 12.31 -28.26 -22.89
CA PRO A 285 12.47 -27.65 -21.56
C PRO A 285 11.21 -26.92 -21.04
N GLY A 286 10.37 -26.44 -21.97
CA GLY A 286 9.09 -25.81 -21.66
C GLY A 286 8.06 -26.74 -21.02
N GLN A 287 8.06 -28.04 -21.34
CA GLN A 287 7.13 -29.01 -20.72
C GLN A 287 7.43 -29.20 -19.23
N VAL A 288 8.71 -29.30 -18.87
CA VAL A 288 9.15 -29.42 -17.47
C VAL A 288 8.81 -28.16 -16.68
N VAL A 289 9.14 -26.98 -17.24
CA VAL A 289 8.80 -25.68 -16.65
C VAL A 289 7.29 -25.54 -16.43
N ARG A 290 6.46 -25.94 -17.39
CA ARG A 290 5.00 -25.86 -17.28
C ARG A 290 4.46 -26.76 -16.17
N ILE A 291 5.01 -27.96 -16.01
CA ILE A 291 4.60 -28.89 -14.95
C ILE A 291 4.95 -28.33 -13.58
N PHE A 292 6.18 -27.83 -13.38
CA PHE A 292 6.58 -27.19 -12.11
C PHE A 292 5.73 -25.96 -11.81
N LEU A 293 5.44 -25.13 -12.82
CA LEU A 293 4.59 -23.94 -12.66
C LEU A 293 3.17 -24.32 -12.22
N LEU A 294 2.56 -25.34 -12.85
CA LEU A 294 1.23 -25.83 -12.48
C LEU A 294 1.19 -26.38 -11.05
N GLN A 295 2.25 -27.07 -10.63
CA GLN A 295 2.37 -27.61 -9.28
C GLN A 295 2.50 -26.50 -8.23
N HIS A 296 3.32 -25.48 -8.48
CA HIS A 296 3.46 -24.34 -7.57
C HIS A 296 2.18 -23.51 -7.51
N LEU A 297 1.50 -23.34 -8.64
CA LEU A 297 0.20 -22.67 -8.69
C LEU A 297 -0.85 -23.43 -7.88
N ALA A 298 -0.84 -24.77 -7.94
CA ALA A 298 -1.73 -25.61 -7.13
C ALA A 298 -1.45 -25.46 -5.62
N TYR A 299 -0.18 -25.40 -5.20
CA TYR A 299 0.18 -25.16 -3.81
C TYR A 299 -0.19 -23.75 -3.34
N ALA A 300 0.05 -22.73 -4.17
CA ALA A 300 -0.33 -21.36 -3.87
C ALA A 300 -1.86 -21.24 -3.74
N LEU A 301 -2.61 -21.88 -4.65
CA LEU A 301 -4.08 -21.93 -4.58
C LEU A 301 -4.54 -22.62 -3.30
N LEU A 302 -3.94 -23.76 -2.93
CA LEU A 302 -4.30 -24.48 -1.72
C LEU A 302 -4.04 -23.65 -0.46
N GLY A 303 -2.90 -22.95 -0.38
CA GLY A 303 -2.59 -22.03 0.71
C GLY A 303 -3.57 -20.85 0.76
N ALA A 304 -3.92 -20.28 -0.39
CA ALA A 304 -4.84 -19.15 -0.49
C ALA A 304 -6.28 -19.53 -0.08
N VAL A 305 -6.77 -20.70 -0.53
CA VAL A 305 -8.07 -21.24 -0.11
C VAL A 305 -8.08 -21.57 1.38
N ALA A 306 -7.01 -22.20 1.89
CA ALA A 306 -6.90 -22.49 3.33
C ALA A 306 -6.92 -21.21 4.16
N ALA A 307 -6.24 -20.15 3.73
CA ALA A 307 -6.26 -18.85 4.40
C ALA A 307 -7.62 -18.16 4.35
N ALA A 308 -8.30 -18.17 3.20
CA ALA A 308 -9.64 -17.61 3.06
C ALA A 308 -10.64 -18.36 3.96
N ALA A 309 -10.60 -19.69 3.95
CA ALA A 309 -11.44 -20.53 4.81
C ALA A 309 -11.13 -20.30 6.30
N LEU A 310 -9.85 -20.12 6.65
CA LEU A 310 -9.45 -19.81 8.02
C LEU A 310 -9.94 -18.42 8.44
N ALA A 311 -9.84 -17.41 7.58
CA ALA A 311 -10.33 -16.06 7.84
C ALA A 311 -11.85 -16.05 8.10
N GLU A 312 -12.62 -16.80 7.31
CA GLU A 312 -14.06 -17.00 7.51
C GLU A 312 -14.38 -17.73 8.82
N ALA A 313 -13.66 -18.82 9.11
CA ALA A 313 -13.95 -19.69 10.25
C ALA A 313 -13.50 -19.10 11.60
N LEU A 314 -12.44 -18.29 11.64
CA LEU A 314 -11.94 -17.65 12.85
C LEU A 314 -12.72 -16.40 13.24
N GLY A 315 -13.40 -15.75 12.31
CA GLY A 315 -14.05 -14.45 12.53
C GLY A 315 -15.04 -14.43 13.70
N SER A 316 -15.88 -15.46 13.81
CA SER A 316 -16.91 -15.54 14.86
C SER A 316 -16.45 -16.28 16.14
N ARG A 317 -15.24 -16.85 16.14
CA ARG A 317 -14.78 -17.76 17.21
C ARG A 317 -13.64 -17.21 18.07
N ILE A 318 -12.96 -16.14 17.65
CA ILE A 318 -11.89 -15.52 18.44
C ILE A 318 -12.50 -14.49 19.42
N PRO A 319 -12.40 -14.68 20.75
CA PRO A 319 -12.80 -13.66 21.71
C PRO A 319 -11.89 -12.42 21.63
N GLY A 320 -12.47 -11.23 21.74
CA GLY A 320 -11.76 -9.96 21.83
C GLY A 320 -11.73 -9.14 20.54
N ARG A 321 -10.98 -8.04 20.55
CA ARG A 321 -11.01 -6.98 19.51
C ARG A 321 -10.73 -7.46 18.08
N LEU A 322 -10.02 -8.59 17.92
CA LEU A 322 -9.75 -9.22 16.63
C LEU A 322 -10.98 -9.91 16.04
N GLY A 323 -11.77 -10.61 16.86
CA GLY A 323 -13.03 -11.23 16.43
C GLY A 323 -14.09 -10.19 16.07
N ASP A 324 -14.24 -9.15 16.89
CA ASP A 324 -15.15 -8.03 16.59
C ASP A 324 -14.81 -7.34 15.27
N ALA A 325 -13.51 -7.18 14.99
CA ALA A 325 -13.04 -6.58 13.75
C ALA A 325 -13.37 -7.42 12.52
N VAL A 326 -13.16 -8.73 12.59
CA VAL A 326 -13.50 -9.64 11.48
C VAL A 326 -15.01 -9.76 11.31
N GLY A 327 -15.78 -9.84 12.41
CA GLY A 327 -17.24 -9.90 12.35
C GLY A 327 -17.88 -8.65 11.73
N VAL A 328 -17.39 -7.46 12.08
CA VAL A 328 -17.83 -6.21 11.43
C VAL A 328 -17.41 -6.17 9.96
N TRP A 329 -16.20 -6.62 9.64
CA TRP A 329 -15.72 -6.66 8.26
C TRP A 329 -16.57 -7.57 7.37
N GLN A 330 -16.96 -8.75 7.85
CA GLN A 330 -17.84 -9.69 7.12
C GLN A 330 -19.20 -9.09 6.74
N GLY A 331 -19.71 -8.14 7.53
CA GLY A 331 -20.96 -7.41 7.23
C GLY A 331 -20.81 -6.29 6.19
N LEU A 332 -19.60 -5.99 5.71
CA LEU A 332 -19.37 -4.90 4.74
C LEU A 332 -19.52 -5.38 3.29
N PRO A 333 -20.12 -4.58 2.40
CA PRO A 333 -20.32 -4.97 1.00
C PRO A 333 -19.01 -5.25 0.23
N GLY A 334 -17.88 -4.68 0.68
CA GLY A 334 -16.56 -4.92 0.08
C GLY A 334 -15.86 -6.21 0.52
N HIS A 335 -16.41 -6.92 1.52
CA HIS A 335 -15.81 -8.14 2.06
C HIS A 335 -15.68 -9.24 1.02
N THR A 336 -16.76 -9.55 0.29
CA THR A 336 -16.78 -10.59 -0.73
C THR A 336 -15.75 -10.32 -1.82
N VAL A 337 -15.68 -9.07 -2.30
CA VAL A 337 -14.68 -8.64 -3.29
C VAL A 337 -13.26 -8.83 -2.75
N ALA A 338 -12.97 -8.40 -1.52
CA ALA A 338 -11.65 -8.56 -0.92
C ALA A 338 -11.27 -10.05 -0.72
N LEU A 339 -12.24 -10.89 -0.34
CA LEU A 339 -12.06 -12.33 -0.16
C LEU A 339 -11.71 -13.06 -1.47
N PHE A 340 -12.10 -12.53 -2.63
CA PHE A 340 -11.69 -13.08 -3.92
C PHE A 340 -10.44 -12.39 -4.48
N VAL A 341 -10.39 -11.06 -4.49
CA VAL A 341 -9.33 -10.28 -5.14
C VAL A 341 -7.97 -10.51 -4.46
N ILE A 342 -7.92 -10.61 -3.14
CA ILE A 342 -6.65 -10.79 -2.41
C ILE A 342 -6.04 -12.18 -2.68
N PRO A 343 -6.77 -13.32 -2.49
CA PRO A 343 -6.26 -14.64 -2.86
C PRO A 343 -5.87 -14.76 -4.33
N VAL A 344 -6.73 -14.29 -5.24
CA VAL A 344 -6.46 -14.37 -6.69
C VAL A 344 -5.22 -13.53 -7.04
N GLY A 345 -5.13 -12.30 -6.52
CA GLY A 345 -3.98 -11.43 -6.74
C GLY A 345 -2.68 -12.03 -6.21
N ALA A 346 -2.70 -12.64 -5.01
CA ALA A 346 -1.54 -13.31 -4.44
C ALA A 346 -1.10 -14.52 -5.28
N VAL A 347 -2.04 -15.38 -5.70
CA VAL A 347 -1.74 -16.55 -6.54
C VAL A 347 -1.20 -16.13 -7.91
N LEU A 348 -1.78 -15.10 -8.54
CA LEU A 348 -1.29 -14.55 -9.80
C LEU A 348 0.10 -13.95 -9.66
N PHE A 349 0.37 -13.23 -8.58
CA PHE A 349 1.69 -12.66 -8.29
C PHE A 349 2.75 -13.76 -8.08
N ILE A 350 2.43 -14.79 -7.30
CA ILE A 350 3.29 -15.95 -7.10
C ILE A 350 3.50 -16.70 -8.42
N GLY A 351 2.45 -16.88 -9.22
CA GLY A 351 2.52 -17.50 -10.54
C GLY A 351 3.42 -16.70 -11.50
N ALA A 352 3.30 -15.37 -11.52
CA ALA A 352 4.12 -14.50 -12.36
C ALA A 352 5.61 -14.53 -11.95
N THR A 353 5.90 -14.44 -10.65
CA THR A 353 7.27 -14.49 -10.13
C THR A 353 7.94 -15.85 -10.36
N THR A 354 7.17 -16.94 -10.18
CA THR A 354 7.60 -18.32 -10.47
C THR A 354 7.81 -18.55 -11.96
N GLY A 355 6.87 -18.12 -12.80
CA GLY A 355 6.95 -18.24 -14.26
C GLY A 355 8.14 -17.48 -14.83
N LEU A 356 8.43 -16.28 -14.32
CA LEU A 356 9.60 -15.50 -14.71
C LEU A 356 10.91 -16.21 -14.33
N ALA A 357 10.98 -16.80 -13.14
CA ALA A 357 12.14 -17.59 -12.69
C ALA A 357 12.39 -18.79 -13.62
N ALA A 358 11.32 -19.54 -13.89
CA ALA A 358 11.38 -20.76 -14.66
C ALA A 358 11.70 -20.50 -16.15
N TRP A 359 11.15 -19.43 -16.72
CA TRP A 359 11.46 -18.99 -18.07
C TRP A 359 12.92 -18.57 -18.24
N ARG A 360 13.48 -17.82 -17.28
CA ARG A 360 14.90 -17.43 -17.31
C ARG A 360 15.81 -18.65 -17.20
N ALA A 361 15.48 -19.59 -16.34
CA ALA A 361 16.30 -20.78 -16.14
C ALA A 361 16.27 -21.75 -17.34
N GLY A 362 15.13 -21.85 -18.03
CA GLY A 362 15.01 -22.67 -19.25
C GLY A 362 15.77 -22.14 -20.48
N ARG A 363 16.26 -20.89 -20.43
CA ARG A 363 17.03 -20.27 -21.52
C ARG A 363 18.55 -20.41 -21.39
N VAL A 364 19.07 -20.88 -20.25
CA VAL A 364 20.51 -21.02 -20.08
C VAL A 364 20.99 -22.20 -20.94
N PRO A 365 21.92 -22.01 -21.90
CA PRO A 365 22.43 -23.10 -22.72
C PRO A 365 23.07 -24.17 -21.83
N PRO A 366 22.85 -25.48 -22.10
CA PRO A 366 23.53 -26.53 -21.36
C PRO A 366 25.04 -26.37 -21.56
N VAL A 367 25.77 -26.18 -20.48
CA VAL A 367 27.23 -26.12 -20.51
C VAL A 367 27.73 -27.51 -20.94
N PRO A 368 28.64 -27.62 -21.93
CA PRO A 368 29.19 -28.90 -22.34
C PRO A 368 29.81 -29.61 -21.13
N VAL A 369 29.43 -30.87 -20.95
CA VAL A 369 29.98 -31.74 -19.90
C VAL A 369 31.49 -31.83 -20.09
N GLN A 370 32.26 -31.36 -19.10
CA GLN A 370 33.68 -31.72 -19.04
C GLN A 370 33.76 -33.23 -18.83
N ARG A 371 34.31 -33.95 -19.81
CA ARG A 371 34.58 -35.38 -19.71
C ARG A 371 35.46 -35.60 -18.46
N PRO A 372 35.18 -36.61 -17.62
CA PRO A 372 36.15 -37.03 -16.62
C PRO A 372 37.48 -37.29 -17.34
N ALA A 373 38.56 -36.67 -16.87
CA ALA A 373 39.88 -37.04 -17.31
C ALA A 373 40.00 -38.56 -17.12
N ALA A 374 40.19 -39.30 -18.21
CA ALA A 374 40.40 -40.72 -18.15
C ALA A 374 41.54 -40.96 -17.15
N ALA A 375 41.25 -41.70 -16.08
CA ALA A 375 42.31 -42.23 -15.23
C ALA A 375 43.24 -43.03 -16.16
N LEU A 376 44.50 -42.60 -16.28
CA LEU A 376 45.53 -43.41 -16.91
C LEU A 376 45.66 -44.69 -16.09
N GLY A 377 44.89 -45.71 -16.47
CA GLY A 377 45.03 -47.07 -15.96
C GLY A 377 46.40 -47.60 -16.38
N GLY A 378 47.21 -47.94 -15.38
CA GLY A 378 48.52 -48.54 -15.57
C GLY A 378 48.45 -49.81 -16.39
N ARG A 379 49.41 -49.96 -17.31
CA ARG A 379 49.78 -51.24 -17.89
C ARG A 379 51.08 -51.70 -17.26
N LEU A 380 51.00 -52.78 -16.49
CA LEU A 380 52.12 -53.64 -16.12
C LEU A 380 52.26 -54.74 -17.17
N THR A 381 53.43 -54.82 -17.80
CA THR A 381 54.10 -55.97 -18.44
C THR A 381 55.44 -55.38 -18.93
N GLY A 382 56.65 -55.80 -18.59
CA GLY A 382 57.20 -57.04 -18.08
C GLY A 382 58.47 -57.35 -18.90
N ALA A 383 59.64 -57.48 -18.24
CA ALA A 383 60.96 -57.92 -18.76
C ALA A 383 61.68 -56.97 -19.76
N SER A 384 63.00 -56.76 -19.78
CA SER A 384 64.16 -57.26 -19.02
C SER A 384 65.40 -56.39 -19.32
N THR A 385 66.43 -56.54 -18.47
CA THR A 385 67.88 -56.36 -18.75
C THR A 385 68.48 -54.94 -18.92
N GLY A 386 69.30 -54.54 -17.93
CA GLY A 386 70.70 -54.22 -18.21
C GLY A 386 71.21 -52.82 -17.81
N ARG A 387 72.13 -52.80 -16.81
CA ARG A 387 73.29 -51.90 -16.64
C ARG A 387 73.02 -50.41 -16.35
N SER A 388 73.22 -49.96 -15.12
CA SER A 388 74.48 -49.44 -14.52
C SER A 388 74.89 -48.04 -15.01
N PHE A 389 74.73 -47.01 -14.17
CA PHE A 389 75.77 -46.06 -13.72
C PHE A 389 75.11 -44.89 -12.92
N GLY A 390 75.70 -44.52 -11.77
CA GLY A 390 75.35 -43.32 -11.00
C GLY A 390 76.07 -42.05 -11.50
N PRO A 391 76.43 -41.08 -10.63
CA PRO A 391 75.58 -40.24 -9.78
C PRO A 391 75.88 -38.71 -9.90
N GLY A 392 74.87 -37.83 -9.70
CA GLY A 392 74.94 -36.41 -9.27
C GLY A 392 75.82 -35.38 -10.04
N PRO A 393 75.92 -34.09 -9.62
CA PRO A 393 75.02 -33.24 -8.82
C PRO A 393 74.75 -31.83 -9.47
N ALA A 394 73.94 -31.01 -8.79
CA ALA A 394 73.89 -29.52 -8.67
C ALA A 394 74.39 -28.62 -9.85
N THR A 395 73.80 -27.47 -10.20
CA THR A 395 73.57 -26.25 -9.38
C THR A 395 73.00 -25.11 -10.26
N ALA A 396 72.40 -24.09 -9.61
CA ALA A 396 72.30 -22.67 -9.99
C ALA A 396 71.37 -22.26 -11.17
N ALA A 397 70.23 -21.60 -10.93
CA ALA A 397 70.03 -20.19 -10.57
C ALA A 397 70.13 -19.19 -11.76
N SER A 398 69.01 -18.54 -12.12
CA SER A 398 68.83 -17.07 -12.21
C SER A 398 67.61 -16.64 -13.07
N VAL A 399 66.65 -15.99 -12.39
CA VAL A 399 65.98 -14.68 -12.66
C VAL A 399 65.25 -14.41 -14.01
N PRO A 400 64.12 -13.65 -14.01
CA PRO A 400 63.06 -13.71 -15.03
C PRO A 400 63.04 -12.54 -16.03
N GLY A 401 62.29 -12.69 -17.12
CA GLY A 401 61.97 -11.65 -18.10
C GLY A 401 60.55 -11.79 -18.68
N PRO A 402 59.95 -10.72 -19.24
CA PRO A 402 58.53 -10.40 -19.07
C PRO A 402 57.58 -10.88 -20.19
N GLN A 403 56.29 -10.91 -19.84
CA GLN A 403 55.14 -11.13 -20.73
C GLN A 403 55.09 -10.14 -21.91
N PRO A 404 54.54 -10.57 -23.07
CA PRO A 404 53.81 -9.70 -23.97
C PRO A 404 52.30 -9.90 -23.87
N THR A 405 51.63 -8.76 -23.90
CA THR A 405 50.20 -8.51 -23.85
C THR A 405 49.42 -9.00 -25.07
N ALA A 406 48.14 -9.26 -24.83
CA ALA A 406 47.10 -9.68 -25.74
C ALA A 406 46.95 -8.79 -27.00
N ALA A 407 46.74 -9.45 -28.14
CA ALA A 407 46.16 -8.88 -29.35
C ALA A 407 44.78 -9.52 -29.61
N SER A 408 43.76 -8.69 -29.72
CA SER A 408 42.42 -9.03 -30.18
C SER A 408 42.32 -8.85 -31.70
N PRO A 409 41.58 -9.72 -32.40
CA PRO A 409 40.87 -9.28 -33.60
C PRO A 409 39.40 -9.68 -33.54
N GLY A 410 38.55 -8.74 -33.13
CA GLY A 410 37.12 -8.73 -33.38
C GLY A 410 36.82 -7.93 -34.64
N GLY A 411 36.40 -8.59 -35.71
CA GLY A 411 36.12 -7.92 -36.97
C GLY A 411 35.69 -8.87 -38.07
N ARG A 412 34.57 -9.58 -37.87
CA ARG A 412 33.84 -10.33 -38.91
C ARG A 412 32.61 -10.96 -38.26
N LEU A 413 31.49 -10.23 -38.17
CA LEU A 413 30.12 -10.79 -38.02
C LEU A 413 29.02 -9.71 -37.97
N VAL A 414 29.22 -8.55 -38.60
CA VAL A 414 28.18 -7.49 -38.72
C VAL A 414 27.85 -7.17 -40.20
N GLY A 415 28.22 -8.07 -41.12
CA GLY A 415 27.85 -7.99 -42.54
C GLY A 415 26.62 -8.83 -42.93
N GLY A 416 26.26 -9.84 -42.13
CA GLY A 416 25.27 -10.86 -42.52
C GLY A 416 23.81 -10.50 -42.25
N LEU A 417 23.52 -9.68 -41.23
CA LEU A 417 22.13 -9.45 -40.79
C LEU A 417 21.40 -8.30 -41.49
N ARG A 418 22.07 -7.61 -42.42
CA ARG A 418 21.49 -6.46 -43.14
C ARG A 418 20.85 -6.83 -44.48
N ARG A 419 21.05 -8.08 -44.95
CA ARG A 419 20.56 -8.58 -46.24
C ARG A 419 19.28 -9.43 -46.15
N VAL A 420 18.80 -9.73 -44.94
CA VAL A 420 17.59 -10.54 -44.69
C VAL A 420 16.35 -9.68 -44.40
N LEU A 421 16.49 -8.38 -44.09
CA LEU A 421 15.35 -7.56 -43.66
C LEU A 421 14.82 -6.52 -44.67
N GLY A 422 15.30 -6.49 -45.91
CA GLY A 422 14.60 -5.77 -47.00
C GLY A 422 14.24 -4.29 -46.76
N LEU A 423 15.03 -3.53 -45.99
CA LEU A 423 14.75 -2.11 -45.74
C LEU A 423 15.54 -1.22 -46.71
N ARG A 424 14.83 -0.58 -47.64
CA ARG A 424 15.34 0.48 -48.53
C ARG A 424 15.63 1.77 -47.72
N PRO A 425 16.70 2.53 -48.03
CA PRO A 425 16.91 3.85 -47.46
C PRO A 425 16.07 4.91 -48.18
N ALA A 426 15.43 5.79 -47.43
CA ALA A 426 14.81 7.01 -47.95
C ALA A 426 15.86 8.14 -48.01
N ALA A 427 15.75 8.94 -49.07
CA ALA A 427 16.69 9.95 -49.51
C ALA A 427 16.77 11.19 -48.60
N THR A 428 17.90 11.88 -48.68
CA THR A 428 18.26 13.09 -47.94
C THR A 428 18.00 14.37 -48.74
N ALA A 429 17.79 15.46 -47.98
CA ALA A 429 17.98 16.90 -48.28
C ALA A 429 16.74 17.73 -48.67
N PRO A 430 16.71 19.08 -48.46
CA PRO A 430 17.67 19.95 -47.77
C PRO A 430 17.07 20.88 -46.68
N ASP A 431 18.02 21.57 -46.04
CA ASP A 431 17.99 22.64 -45.05
C ASP A 431 17.07 23.85 -45.38
N ARG A 432 16.35 24.37 -44.37
CA ARG A 432 15.75 25.73 -44.34
C ARG A 432 15.51 26.20 -42.89
N GLN A 433 16.28 27.21 -42.47
CA GLN A 433 15.88 28.22 -41.48
C GLN A 433 14.62 28.99 -41.97
N PRO A 434 13.78 29.57 -41.07
CA PRO A 434 13.99 30.98 -40.68
C PRO A 434 13.48 31.41 -39.29
N THR A 435 14.00 32.57 -38.89
CA THR A 435 13.39 33.68 -38.10
C THR A 435 13.31 33.59 -36.58
N GLU A 436 14.28 34.27 -35.96
CA GLU A 436 14.07 35.14 -34.80
C GLU A 436 12.90 36.11 -35.03
N THR A 437 12.08 36.32 -34.00
CA THR A 437 11.32 37.56 -33.84
C THR A 437 11.28 37.95 -32.36
N THR A 438 11.82 39.13 -32.13
CA THR A 438 11.88 39.97 -30.94
C THR A 438 10.55 40.15 -30.19
N SER A 439 10.57 40.02 -28.86
CA SER A 439 10.02 41.00 -27.88
C SER A 439 10.20 40.46 -26.45
N ARG A 440 11.18 40.95 -25.68
CA ARG A 440 11.17 42.16 -24.84
C ARG A 440 10.34 42.01 -23.55
N ALA A 441 11.09 41.77 -22.47
CA ALA A 441 10.94 42.31 -21.11
C ALA A 441 9.63 42.08 -20.33
N LEU A 442 9.74 41.22 -19.30
CA LEU A 442 9.31 41.59 -17.95
C LEU A 442 10.17 40.84 -16.93
N SER A 443 11.05 41.55 -16.23
CA SER A 443 11.81 41.03 -15.09
C SER A 443 10.91 40.90 -13.87
N PRO A 444 10.94 39.77 -13.14
CA PRO A 444 10.55 39.73 -11.74
C PRO A 444 11.80 39.67 -10.84
N GLN A 445 11.82 40.57 -9.87
CA GLN A 445 12.76 40.71 -8.76
C GLN A 445 12.97 39.38 -8.00
N PRO A 446 14.20 39.04 -7.54
CA PRO A 446 14.40 37.87 -6.69
C PRO A 446 13.93 38.16 -5.26
N ALA A 447 12.99 37.34 -4.78
CA ALA A 447 12.52 37.34 -3.40
C ALA A 447 13.64 36.99 -2.41
N ALA A 448 13.64 37.70 -1.28
CA ALA A 448 14.62 37.58 -0.20
C ALA A 448 14.63 36.18 0.45
N ALA A 449 15.84 35.66 0.67
CA ALA A 449 16.06 34.42 1.43
C ALA A 449 15.93 34.66 2.95
N PRO A 450 15.40 33.68 3.71
CA PRO A 450 15.18 33.82 5.16
C PRO A 450 16.49 33.93 5.97
N PRO A 451 16.48 34.65 7.10
CA PRO A 451 17.67 34.94 7.91
C PRO A 451 18.11 33.72 8.72
N GLY A 452 18.86 32.82 8.09
CA GLY A 452 19.46 31.66 8.77
C GLY A 452 20.55 30.95 7.97
N SER A 453 20.53 31.08 6.63
CA SER A 453 21.49 30.41 5.75
C SER A 453 22.90 31.05 5.71
N ARG A 454 23.02 32.32 6.13
CA ARG A 454 24.30 33.05 6.11
C ARG A 454 25.23 32.67 7.27
N LEU A 455 24.68 32.32 8.43
CA LEU A 455 25.47 31.91 9.61
C LEU A 455 26.08 30.51 9.44
N ALA A 456 25.35 29.57 8.82
CA ALA A 456 25.86 28.22 8.55
C ALA A 456 27.02 28.20 7.54
N ASN A 457 27.01 29.11 6.55
CA ASN A 457 28.10 29.24 5.58
C ASN A 457 29.32 29.99 6.14
N GLY A 458 29.13 30.92 7.09
CA GLY A 458 30.22 31.58 7.81
C GLY A 458 31.00 30.62 8.70
N LEU A 459 30.30 29.78 9.47
CA LEU A 459 30.92 28.77 10.35
C LEU A 459 31.74 27.72 9.57
N ARG A 460 31.30 27.32 8.36
CA ARG A 460 32.07 26.41 7.50
C ARG A 460 33.41 26.99 7.00
N ARG A 461 33.51 28.32 6.87
CA ARG A 461 34.76 28.99 6.45
C ARG A 461 35.78 29.08 7.59
N VAL A 462 35.32 29.22 8.83
CA VAL A 462 36.19 29.29 10.02
C VAL A 462 36.74 27.91 10.40
N LEU A 463 35.99 26.84 10.15
CA LEU A 463 36.35 25.46 10.51
C LEU A 463 37.24 24.71 9.50
N GLY A 464 37.66 25.33 8.39
CA GLY A 464 38.63 24.73 7.46
C GLY A 464 38.19 23.43 6.77
N LEU A 465 36.90 23.09 6.77
CA LEU A 465 36.38 21.85 6.17
C LEU A 465 36.24 22.00 4.65
N ARG A 466 37.25 21.53 3.90
CA ARG A 466 37.15 21.35 2.44
C ARG A 466 36.35 20.09 2.11
N PRO A 467 35.33 20.13 1.23
CA PRO A 467 34.80 18.92 0.65
C PRO A 467 35.80 18.35 -0.37
N ALA A 468 36.07 17.04 -0.28
CA ALA A 468 36.86 16.32 -1.27
C ALA A 468 36.10 16.26 -2.60
N ALA A 469 36.74 16.71 -3.69
CA ALA A 469 36.22 16.55 -5.04
C ALA A 469 36.43 15.10 -5.53
N PRO A 470 35.40 14.40 -6.02
CA PRO A 470 35.60 13.11 -6.67
C PRO A 470 36.15 13.32 -8.09
N ARG A 471 37.21 12.57 -8.42
CA ARG A 471 37.78 12.45 -9.78
C ARG A 471 36.69 11.99 -10.75
N ALA A 472 36.53 12.71 -11.85
CA ALA A 472 35.67 12.33 -12.97
C ALA A 472 36.24 11.09 -13.68
N GLY A 473 35.70 9.91 -13.37
CA GLY A 473 35.89 8.71 -14.18
C GLY A 473 34.93 8.75 -15.37
N GLN A 474 35.44 8.47 -16.58
CA GLN A 474 34.62 8.36 -17.78
C GLN A 474 33.58 7.25 -17.63
N LEU A 475 32.32 7.55 -17.98
CA LEU A 475 31.20 6.61 -17.95
C LEU A 475 31.35 5.55 -19.04
N SER A 476 31.18 4.28 -18.70
CA SER A 476 31.15 3.17 -19.67
C SER A 476 29.90 3.24 -20.55
N ASP A 477 29.98 2.71 -21.78
CA ASP A 477 28.90 2.81 -22.79
C ASP A 477 27.55 2.21 -22.38
N LEU A 478 27.55 1.37 -21.35
CA LEU A 478 26.33 0.85 -20.71
C LEU A 478 25.56 1.93 -19.93
N ALA A 479 26.26 2.86 -19.27
CA ALA A 479 25.64 3.97 -18.54
C ALA A 479 25.03 5.01 -19.49
N ARG A 480 25.65 5.24 -20.64
CA ARG A 480 25.08 6.10 -21.71
C ARG A 480 23.80 5.52 -22.32
N ARG A 481 23.70 4.19 -22.44
CA ARG A 481 22.46 3.53 -22.90
C ARG A 481 21.33 3.52 -21.85
N ALA A 482 21.66 3.50 -20.56
CA ALA A 482 20.66 3.52 -19.49
C ALA A 482 19.98 4.89 -19.31
N LEU A 483 20.69 5.99 -19.57
CA LEU A 483 20.13 7.36 -19.54
C LEU A 483 19.18 7.66 -20.71
N GLY A 484 19.25 6.90 -21.80
CA GLY A 484 18.28 6.98 -22.91
C GLY A 484 16.92 6.36 -22.61
N ALA A 485 16.77 5.63 -21.49
CA ALA A 485 15.59 4.82 -21.18
C ALA A 485 14.73 5.34 -20.01
N ARG A 486 14.79 6.64 -19.67
CA ARG A 486 13.94 7.32 -18.66
C ARG A 486 13.78 6.55 -17.32
N VAL A 487 14.87 6.02 -16.75
CA VAL A 487 14.88 5.45 -15.40
C VAL A 487 15.51 6.45 -14.41
N PRO A 488 14.93 6.68 -13.22
CA PRO A 488 15.46 7.64 -12.25
C PRO A 488 16.88 7.29 -11.75
N PRO A 489 17.79 8.26 -11.61
CA PRO A 489 19.21 8.03 -11.29
C PRO A 489 19.45 7.42 -9.90
N ALA A 490 18.49 7.52 -8.97
CA ALA A 490 18.57 6.92 -7.64
C ALA A 490 18.59 5.37 -7.67
N LEU A 491 17.90 4.76 -8.64
CA LEU A 491 17.86 3.30 -8.81
C LEU A 491 19.14 2.74 -9.42
N VAL A 492 19.82 3.53 -10.25
CA VAL A 492 21.06 3.12 -10.93
C VAL A 492 22.25 3.17 -9.97
N LEU A 493 22.28 4.13 -9.05
CA LEU A 493 23.39 4.30 -8.10
C LEU A 493 23.27 3.41 -6.84
N GLY A 494 22.06 3.04 -6.43
CA GLY A 494 21.85 2.11 -5.31
C GLY A 494 22.33 0.68 -5.59
N TRP A 495 22.25 0.25 -6.85
CA TRP A 495 22.58 -1.13 -7.25
C TRP A 495 24.08 -1.44 -7.17
N HIS A 496 24.95 -0.43 -7.37
CA HIS A 496 26.41 -0.64 -7.41
C HIS A 496 27.03 -0.84 -6.02
N LYS A 497 26.42 -0.30 -4.95
CA LYS A 497 26.96 -0.45 -3.58
C LYS A 497 26.57 -1.77 -2.90
N ALA A 498 25.51 -2.44 -3.36
CA ALA A 498 25.01 -3.66 -2.73
C ALA A 498 25.77 -4.94 -3.14
N PHE A 499 26.47 -4.96 -4.28
CA PHE A 499 27.03 -6.19 -4.86
C PHE A 499 28.57 -6.31 -4.86
N THR A 500 29.31 -5.36 -4.28
CA THR A 500 30.80 -5.39 -4.28
C THR A 500 31.43 -5.44 -2.88
N ARG A 501 30.93 -6.29 -1.97
CA ARG A 501 31.69 -6.71 -0.78
C ARG A 501 31.78 -8.24 -0.71
N ARG A 502 32.98 -8.77 -1.00
CA ARG A 502 33.37 -10.17 -0.72
C ARG A 502 33.32 -10.44 0.79
N PRO A 503 32.90 -11.63 1.26
CA PRO A 503 33.07 -12.02 2.65
C PRO A 503 34.55 -12.35 2.90
N ARG A 504 35.14 -11.80 3.96
CA ARG A 504 36.43 -12.23 4.50
C ARG A 504 36.19 -13.47 5.38
N SER A 505 37.01 -14.49 5.17
CA SER A 505 37.12 -15.69 6.01
C SER A 505 37.60 -15.33 7.41
N SER A 506 36.89 -15.75 8.45
CA SER A 506 37.33 -15.72 9.85
C SER A 506 38.10 -17.01 10.17
N ALA A 507 39.39 -16.88 10.46
CA ALA A 507 40.20 -17.91 11.10
C ALA A 507 40.06 -17.80 12.65
N PRO A 508 40.24 -18.90 13.41
CA PRO A 508 40.03 -18.92 14.85
C PRO A 508 41.23 -18.32 15.59
N SER A 509 40.96 -17.60 16.70
CA SER A 509 41.99 -17.03 17.58
C SER A 509 42.11 -17.87 18.86
N PRO A 510 43.32 -18.01 19.44
CA PRO A 510 43.64 -19.04 20.43
C PRO A 510 43.28 -18.63 21.86
N ALA A 511 42.99 -19.65 22.67
CA ALA A 511 42.93 -19.56 24.12
C ALA A 511 44.30 -19.21 24.72
N SER A 512 44.31 -18.37 25.75
CA SER A 512 45.33 -18.38 26.79
C SER A 512 44.82 -17.77 28.11
N PRO A 513 45.42 -18.15 29.26
CA PRO A 513 44.78 -18.18 30.56
C PRO A 513 45.32 -17.11 31.55
N CYS A 514 44.76 -17.14 32.77
CA CYS A 514 45.18 -16.53 34.07
C CYS A 514 44.17 -15.49 34.59
N ARG A 515 43.84 -15.39 35.88
CA ARG A 515 44.12 -16.10 37.15
C ARG A 515 43.23 -15.39 38.20
N CYS A 516 42.78 -16.08 39.25
CA CYS A 516 42.86 -15.62 40.65
C CYS A 516 42.25 -16.64 41.62
N CYS A 517 42.99 -16.84 42.73
CA CYS A 517 42.79 -17.70 43.90
C CYS A 517 43.10 -19.18 43.72
#